data_AF-A0A1F3AFF6-F1
#
_entry.id   AF-A0A1F3AFF6-F1
#
_cell.length_a   1.000
_cell.length_b   1.000
_cell.length_c   1.000
_cell.angle_alpha   90.00
_cell.angle_beta   90.00
_cell.angle_gamma   90.00
#
_symmetry.space_group_name_H-M   'P 1'
#
loop_
_entity.id
_entity.type
_entity.pdbx_description
1 polymer ?
#
loop_
_entity_poly.entity_id
_entity_poly.type
_entity_poly.pdbx_seq_one_letter_code
_entity_poly.pdbx_strand_id
1 'polypeptide(L)'
;MIAILDLIALGIVALIAVNIWKGFNGGARRVSQNDRGPVIDGRAEEATAPAARAAALLREFENTRAELKGRYPATFAMLGGYLNSHTLAEHGGLEGAVGEMLADWAPRRDEAMRELTKILAENETEDEVRAIVSAACDADFSQEGYRAWLTWLLGRFNAY
;
A
#
# COMPACT_ATOMS: atom_id res chain seq x y z
N MET A 1 2.89 -17.55 10.88
CA MET A 1 1.69 -16.94 10.25
C MET A 1 1.21 -15.65 10.93
N ILE A 2 1.46 -15.41 12.22
CA ILE A 2 1.06 -14.15 12.90
C ILE A 2 1.97 -12.96 12.52
N ALA A 3 3.26 -13.19 12.25
CA ALA A 3 4.25 -12.13 12.04
C ALA A 3 4.06 -11.26 10.77
N ILE A 4 3.42 -11.78 9.71
CA ILE A 4 3.22 -11.03 8.46
C ILE A 4 2.07 -10.02 8.62
N LEU A 5 1.03 -10.38 9.38
CA LEU A 5 -0.09 -9.47 9.69
C LEU A 5 0.37 -8.31 10.58
N ASP A 6 1.28 -8.56 11.54
CA ASP A 6 1.86 -7.51 12.37
C ASP A 6 2.77 -6.55 11.57
N LEU A 7 3.49 -7.04 10.56
CA LEU A 7 4.33 -6.21 9.68
C LEU A 7 3.51 -5.29 8.77
N ILE A 8 2.40 -5.80 8.22
CA ILE A 8 1.45 -5.00 7.44
C ILE A 8 0.76 -3.97 8.34
N ALA A 9 0.39 -4.34 9.56
CA ALA A 9 -0.17 -3.42 10.54
C ALA A 9 0.82 -2.31 10.92
N LEU A 10 2.10 -2.62 11.12
CA LEU A 10 3.13 -1.62 11.44
C LEU A 10 3.39 -0.63 10.28
N GLY A 11 3.40 -1.10 9.04
CA GLY A 11 3.55 -0.24 7.86
C GLY A 11 2.38 0.73 7.66
N ILE A 12 1.16 0.26 7.88
CA ILE A 12 -0.07 1.06 7.76
C ILE A 12 -0.19 2.05 8.93
N VAL A 13 0.15 1.64 10.16
CA VAL A 13 0.16 2.54 11.33
C VAL A 13 1.20 3.66 11.18
N ALA A 14 2.36 3.37 10.58
CA ALA A 14 3.36 4.40 10.30
C ALA A 14 2.85 5.44 9.28
N LEU A 15 2.16 5.01 8.23
CA LEU A 15 1.50 5.88 7.23
C LEU A 15 0.39 6.74 7.85
N ILE A 16 -0.43 6.16 8.73
CA ILE A 16 -1.49 6.88 9.45
C ILE A 16 -0.87 7.90 10.43
N ALA A 17 0.20 7.55 11.15
CA ALA A 17 0.86 8.46 12.07
C ALA A 17 1.48 9.68 11.37
N VAL A 18 2.06 9.51 10.18
CA VAL A 18 2.62 10.61 9.38
C VAL A 18 1.52 11.53 8.85
N ASN A 19 0.37 10.99 8.41
CA ASN A 19 -0.77 11.79 7.98
C ASN A 19 -1.43 12.56 9.13
N ILE A 20 -1.55 11.97 10.32
CA ILE A 20 -2.05 12.64 11.52
C ILE A 20 -1.08 13.74 11.97
N TRP A 21 0.23 13.48 11.96
CA TRP A 21 1.23 14.49 12.37
C TRP A 21 1.27 15.70 11.42
N LYS A 22 1.14 15.48 10.10
CA LYS A 22 0.95 16.58 9.14
C LYS A 22 -0.36 17.34 9.35
N GLY A 23 -1.43 16.68 9.82
CA GLY A 23 -2.71 17.29 10.16
C GLY A 23 -2.69 18.15 11.44
N PHE A 24 -1.85 17.81 12.42
CA PHE A 24 -1.78 18.55 13.69
C PHE A 24 -0.95 19.86 13.63
N ASN A 25 -0.02 19.98 12.68
CA ASN A 25 0.79 21.19 12.51
C ASN A 25 0.08 22.32 11.74
N GLY A 26 -1.14 22.10 11.24
CA GLY A 26 -1.89 23.04 10.42
C GLY A 26 -3.30 23.28 10.93
N GLY A 27 -3.46 24.10 11.97
CA GLY A 27 -4.72 24.80 12.23
C GLY A 27 -5.38 24.47 13.56
N ALA A 28 -5.30 25.42 14.47
CA ALA A 28 -6.12 25.49 15.67
C ALA A 28 -7.62 25.40 15.33
N ARG A 29 -8.30 24.37 15.84
CA ARG A 29 -9.74 24.45 16.13
C ARG A 29 -10.00 23.94 17.55
N ARG A 30 -10.36 24.92 18.38
CA ARG A 30 -10.82 24.80 19.77
C ARG A 30 -11.93 23.75 19.87
N VAL A 31 -11.74 22.72 20.70
CA VAL A 31 -12.85 21.95 21.26
C VAL A 31 -13.07 22.44 22.68
N SER A 32 -14.25 23.03 22.87
CA SER A 32 -14.71 23.61 24.13
C SER A 32 -14.94 22.51 25.15
N GLN A 33 -14.27 22.65 26.29
CA GLN A 33 -14.48 21.92 27.53
C GLN A 33 -15.69 22.57 28.25
N ASN A 34 -16.75 21.79 28.54
CA ASN A 34 -17.67 21.96 29.68
C ASN A 34 -18.79 20.89 29.69
N ASP A 35 -18.61 19.88 30.56
CA ASP A 35 -19.51 19.42 31.63
C ASP A 35 -21.05 19.38 31.45
N ARG A 36 -21.61 18.14 31.41
CA ARG A 36 -22.46 17.50 32.47
C ARG A 36 -23.16 16.21 31.92
N GLY A 37 -23.00 15.08 32.63
CA GLY A 37 -23.47 13.70 32.28
C GLY A 37 -24.98 13.46 32.45
N PRO A 38 -25.51 12.26 32.86
CA PRO A 38 -24.86 10.98 33.24
C PRO A 38 -25.63 9.70 32.77
N VAL A 39 -25.23 8.54 33.32
CA VAL A 39 -25.97 7.28 33.55
C VAL A 39 -25.70 6.11 32.59
N ILE A 40 -25.13 5.07 33.23
CA ILE A 40 -24.90 3.71 32.76
C ILE A 40 -26.25 2.98 32.70
N ASP A 41 -26.71 2.63 31.50
CA ASP A 41 -27.82 1.69 31.29
C ASP A 41 -27.27 0.42 30.60
N GLY A 42 -26.80 -0.51 31.42
CA GLY A 42 -27.02 -1.96 31.31
C GLY A 42 -26.97 -2.70 29.96
N ARG A 43 -26.28 -2.25 28.91
CA ARG A 43 -26.23 -3.00 27.63
C ARG A 43 -24.87 -2.96 26.96
N ALA A 44 -24.06 -3.98 27.23
CA ALA A 44 -23.06 -4.56 26.33
C ALA A 44 -22.25 -3.57 25.45
N GLU A 45 -21.72 -2.49 26.01
CA GLU A 45 -20.72 -1.65 25.35
C GLU A 45 -19.34 -2.09 25.82
N GLU A 46 -18.77 -3.13 25.21
CA GLU A 46 -17.30 -3.30 25.22
C GLU A 46 -16.78 -4.36 24.22
N ALA A 47 -17.66 -5.23 23.69
CA ALA A 47 -17.24 -6.24 22.70
C ALA A 47 -17.27 -5.75 21.23
N THR A 48 -17.88 -4.61 20.94
CA THR A 48 -18.05 -4.06 19.56
C THR A 48 -16.95 -3.10 19.13
N ALA A 49 -16.17 -2.55 20.06
CA ALA A 49 -15.16 -1.54 19.75
C ALA A 49 -13.98 -2.06 18.90
N PRO A 50 -13.40 -3.26 19.14
CA PRO A 50 -12.27 -3.73 18.34
C PRO A 50 -12.67 -4.13 16.92
N ALA A 51 -13.80 -4.82 16.76
CA ALA A 51 -14.30 -5.26 15.46
C ALA A 51 -14.75 -4.06 14.59
N ALA A 52 -15.41 -3.06 15.19
CA ALA A 52 -15.79 -1.84 14.49
C ALA A 52 -14.55 -1.02 14.07
N ARG A 53 -13.51 -0.95 14.91
CA ARG A 53 -12.24 -0.32 14.55
C ARG A 53 -11.53 -1.06 13.42
N ALA A 54 -11.47 -2.39 13.49
CA ALA A 54 -10.88 -3.21 12.43
C ALA A 54 -11.61 -3.03 11.08
N ALA A 55 -12.95 -3.02 11.11
CA ALA A 55 -13.75 -2.79 9.90
C ALA A 55 -13.54 -1.39 9.32
N ALA A 56 -13.41 -0.35 10.16
CA ALA A 56 -13.10 1.00 9.71
C ALA A 56 -11.71 1.09 9.05
N LEU A 57 -10.69 0.47 9.66
CA LEU A 57 -9.33 0.42 9.11
C LEU A 57 -9.27 -0.34 7.78
N LEU A 58 -9.98 -1.46 7.67
CA LEU A 58 -10.06 -2.22 6.42
C LEU A 58 -10.72 -1.40 5.31
N ARG A 59 -11.82 -0.70 5.60
CA ARG A 59 -12.48 0.17 4.63
C ARG A 59 -11.58 1.33 4.19
N GLU A 60 -10.87 1.95 5.13
CA GLU A 60 -9.91 3.02 4.81
C GLU A 60 -8.80 2.51 3.91
N PHE A 61 -8.23 1.34 4.24
CA PHE A 61 -7.23 0.67 3.41
C PHE A 61 -7.75 0.35 2.00
N GLU A 62 -8.96 -0.21 1.88
CA GLU A 62 -9.59 -0.50 0.58
C GLU A 62 -9.80 0.77 -0.25
N ASN A 63 -10.21 1.86 0.38
CA ASN A 63 -10.39 3.15 -0.28
C ASN A 63 -9.05 3.71 -0.79
N THR A 64 -8.01 3.72 0.06
CA THR A 64 -6.66 4.15 -0.35
C THR A 64 -6.12 3.28 -1.47
N ARG A 65 -6.29 1.96 -1.38
CA ARG A 65 -5.88 1.04 -2.44
C ARG A 65 -6.63 1.30 -3.74
N ALA A 66 -7.93 1.56 -3.68
CA ALA A 66 -8.73 1.90 -4.86
C ALA A 66 -8.29 3.22 -5.50
N GLU A 67 -7.95 4.23 -4.71
CA GLU A 67 -7.41 5.50 -5.19
C GLU A 67 -6.06 5.30 -5.89
N LEU A 68 -5.13 4.57 -5.25
CA LEU A 68 -3.82 4.25 -5.82
C LEU A 68 -3.96 3.45 -7.12
N LYS A 69 -4.88 2.47 -7.16
CA LYS A 69 -5.18 1.70 -8.37
C LYS A 69 -5.78 2.58 -9.48
N GLY A 70 -6.57 3.59 -9.13
CA GLY A 70 -7.09 4.57 -10.10
C GLY A 70 -5.99 5.48 -10.67
N ARG A 71 -4.99 5.83 -9.86
CA ARG A 71 -3.86 6.68 -10.26
C ARG A 71 -2.77 5.93 -11.03
N TYR A 72 -2.60 4.66 -10.72
CA TYR A 72 -1.56 3.76 -11.23
C TYR A 72 -2.16 2.40 -11.71
N PRO A 73 -3.07 2.40 -12.69
CA PRO A 73 -3.77 1.19 -13.10
C PRO A 73 -2.85 0.13 -13.75
N ALA A 74 -1.85 0.54 -14.53
CA ALA A 74 -0.96 -0.40 -15.20
C ALA A 74 -0.07 -1.15 -14.20
N THR A 75 0.46 -0.43 -13.21
CA THR A 75 1.29 -0.97 -12.13
C THR A 75 0.51 -1.97 -11.29
N PHE A 76 -0.75 -1.65 -10.94
CA PHE A 76 -1.59 -2.58 -10.19
C PHE A 76 -1.97 -3.83 -10.98
N ALA A 77 -2.19 -3.70 -12.30
CA ALA A 77 -2.45 -4.86 -13.14
C ALA A 77 -1.20 -5.72 -13.31
N MET A 78 -0.04 -5.09 -13.53
CA MET A 78 1.25 -5.74 -13.75
C MET A 78 1.76 -6.42 -12.48
N LEU A 79 2.00 -5.65 -11.42
CA LEU A 79 2.55 -6.18 -10.19
C LEU A 79 1.54 -7.08 -9.48
N GLY A 80 0.26 -6.71 -9.46
CA GLY A 80 -0.77 -7.52 -8.79
C GLY A 80 -1.08 -8.83 -9.51
N GLY A 81 -0.99 -8.85 -10.84
CA GLY A 81 -1.20 -10.06 -11.63
C GLY A 81 -0.08 -11.09 -11.48
N TYR A 82 1.15 -10.63 -11.29
CA TYR A 82 2.34 -11.49 -11.38
C TYR A 82 3.09 -11.66 -10.07
N LEU A 83 3.07 -10.67 -9.18
CA LEU A 83 3.83 -10.68 -7.93
C LEU A 83 2.93 -10.92 -6.71
N ASN A 84 1.85 -11.68 -6.90
CA ASN A 84 1.05 -12.20 -5.81
C ASN A 84 1.62 -13.56 -5.34
N SER A 85 1.29 -13.93 -4.11
CA SER A 85 1.76 -15.15 -3.45
C SER A 85 1.52 -16.44 -4.24
N HIS A 86 0.43 -16.52 -5.01
CA HIS A 86 0.12 -17.68 -5.84
C HIS A 86 1.06 -17.78 -7.05
N THR A 87 1.16 -16.70 -7.84
CA THR A 87 2.01 -16.66 -9.03
C THR A 87 3.49 -16.79 -8.68
N LEU A 88 3.93 -16.19 -7.56
CA LEU A 88 5.29 -16.37 -7.06
C LEU A 88 5.61 -17.85 -6.77
N ALA A 89 4.67 -18.61 -6.22
CA ALA A 89 4.86 -20.03 -5.96
C ALA A 89 4.85 -20.85 -7.26
N GLU A 90 3.98 -20.51 -8.22
CA GLU A 90 3.87 -21.19 -9.51
C GLU A 90 5.14 -21.04 -10.36
N HIS A 91 5.76 -19.86 -10.36
CA HIS A 91 6.95 -19.58 -11.17
C HIS A 91 8.28 -19.76 -10.42
N GLY A 92 8.27 -20.43 -9.27
CA GLY A 92 9.50 -20.75 -8.53
C GLY A 92 10.20 -19.55 -7.88
N GLY A 93 9.45 -18.47 -7.64
CA GLY A 93 9.91 -17.27 -6.95
C GLY A 93 9.82 -16.00 -7.78
N LEU A 94 10.40 -14.93 -7.24
CA LEU A 94 10.34 -13.58 -7.79
C LEU A 94 10.92 -13.48 -9.20
N GLU A 95 12.06 -14.11 -9.46
CA GLU A 95 12.74 -14.00 -10.75
C GLU A 95 11.92 -14.62 -11.90
N GLY A 96 11.35 -15.80 -11.68
CA GLY A 96 10.49 -16.46 -12.65
C GLY A 96 9.22 -15.67 -12.91
N ALA A 97 8.56 -15.19 -11.85
CA ALA A 97 7.35 -14.38 -11.97
C ALA A 97 7.60 -13.05 -12.70
N VAL A 98 8.73 -12.37 -12.43
CA VAL A 98 9.12 -11.15 -13.15
C VAL A 98 9.43 -11.44 -14.62
N GLY A 99 10.05 -12.59 -14.93
CA GLY A 99 10.31 -12.99 -16.31
C GLY A 99 9.03 -13.11 -17.14
N GLU A 100 8.03 -13.82 -16.61
CA GLU A 100 6.72 -13.97 -17.24
C GLU A 100 5.98 -12.62 -17.33
N MET A 101 6.02 -11.84 -16.25
CA MET A 101 5.44 -10.49 -16.22
C MET A 101 6.00 -9.61 -17.33
N LEU A 102 7.32 -9.59 -17.53
CA LEU A 102 7.96 -8.79 -18.57
C LEU A 102 7.57 -9.27 -19.97
N ALA A 103 7.47 -10.59 -20.18
CA ALA A 103 7.05 -11.16 -21.45
C ALA A 103 5.61 -10.79 -21.81
N ASP A 104 4.68 -10.92 -20.86
CA ASP A 104 3.26 -10.59 -21.06
C ASP A 104 3.03 -9.08 -21.21
N TRP A 105 3.80 -8.26 -20.49
CA TRP A 105 3.71 -6.80 -20.57
C TRP A 105 4.51 -6.17 -21.70
N ALA A 106 5.31 -6.93 -22.45
CA ALA A 106 6.11 -6.41 -23.57
C ALA A 106 5.27 -5.63 -24.62
N PRO A 107 4.06 -6.08 -25.03
CA PRO A 107 3.21 -5.33 -25.95
C PRO A 107 2.71 -3.99 -25.38
N ARG A 108 2.71 -3.85 -24.05
CA ARG A 108 2.27 -2.66 -23.30
C ARG A 108 3.41 -1.98 -22.55
N ARG A 109 4.67 -2.21 -22.97
CA ARG A 109 5.85 -1.70 -22.25
C ARG A 109 5.83 -0.18 -22.06
N ASP A 110 5.37 0.58 -23.06
CA ASP A 110 5.39 2.04 -23.01
C ASP A 110 4.41 2.57 -21.95
N GLU A 111 3.30 1.85 -21.74
CA GLU A 111 2.32 2.13 -20.69
C GLU A 111 2.93 1.82 -19.31
N ALA A 112 3.51 0.64 -19.14
CA ALA A 112 4.18 0.25 -17.90
C ALA A 112 5.30 1.22 -17.54
N MET A 113 6.21 1.51 -18.47
CA MET A 113 7.34 2.41 -18.25
C MET A 113 6.92 3.83 -17.90
N ARG A 114 5.90 4.37 -18.58
CA ARG A 114 5.36 5.70 -18.28
C ARG A 114 4.86 5.75 -16.84
N GLU A 115 4.13 4.73 -16.41
CA GLU A 115 3.54 4.73 -15.09
C GLU A 115 4.57 4.48 -13.98
N LEU A 116 5.54 3.58 -14.21
CA LEU A 116 6.66 3.38 -13.29
C LEU A 116 7.51 4.65 -13.14
N THR A 117 7.75 5.37 -14.24
CA THR A 117 8.45 6.65 -14.23
C THR A 117 7.65 7.71 -13.47
N LYS A 118 6.33 7.76 -13.69
CA LYS A 118 5.41 8.64 -12.95
C LYS A 118 5.46 8.36 -11.45
N ILE A 119 5.47 7.09 -11.03
CA ILE A 119 5.61 6.73 -9.61
C ILE A 119 6.93 7.29 -9.04
N LEU A 120 8.06 7.08 -9.72
CA LEU A 120 9.36 7.54 -9.23
C LEU A 120 9.50 9.08 -9.24
N ALA A 121 8.81 9.77 -10.14
CA ALA A 121 8.86 11.22 -10.29
C ALA A 121 7.90 11.96 -9.34
N GLU A 122 6.71 11.41 -9.11
CA GLU A 122 5.68 12.04 -8.25
C GLU A 122 5.86 11.72 -6.76
N ASN A 123 6.68 10.73 -6.43
CA ASN A 123 6.94 10.29 -5.06
C ASN A 123 8.45 10.40 -4.85
N GLU A 124 8.89 11.23 -3.91
CA GLU A 124 10.33 11.51 -3.72
C GLU A 124 10.96 10.55 -2.70
N THR A 125 10.15 10.06 -1.76
CA THR A 125 10.62 9.26 -0.63
C THR A 125 10.49 7.76 -0.90
N GLU A 126 11.27 6.98 -0.15
CA GLU A 126 11.20 5.52 -0.16
C GLU A 126 9.84 5.04 0.37
N ASP A 127 9.31 5.71 1.38
CA ASP A 127 8.05 5.33 2.03
C ASP A 127 6.84 5.49 1.13
N GLU A 128 6.78 6.57 0.33
CA GLU A 128 5.70 6.80 -0.63
C GLU A 128 5.71 5.73 -1.73
N VAL A 129 6.89 5.39 -2.27
CA VAL A 129 7.01 4.35 -3.29
C VAL A 129 6.70 2.97 -2.72
N ARG A 130 7.19 2.67 -1.52
CA ARG A 130 6.85 1.44 -0.79
C ARG A 130 5.34 1.30 -0.61
N ALA A 131 4.62 2.37 -0.24
CA ALA A 131 3.19 2.34 -0.06
C ALA A 131 2.44 1.92 -1.34
N ILE A 132 2.86 2.45 -2.49
CA ILE A 132 2.26 2.14 -3.80
C ILE A 132 2.53 0.69 -4.19
N VAL A 133 3.80 0.27 -4.14
CA VAL A 133 4.21 -1.08 -4.57
C VAL A 133 3.61 -2.15 -3.66
N SER A 134 3.63 -1.94 -2.34
CA SER A 134 3.06 -2.89 -1.37
C SER A 134 1.53 -2.97 -1.45
N ALA A 135 0.87 -1.92 -1.94
CA ALA A 135 -0.57 -1.97 -2.23
C ALA A 135 -0.90 -2.72 -3.53
N ALA A 136 0.08 -2.80 -4.44
CA ALA A 136 -0.05 -3.42 -5.74
C ALA A 136 0.28 -4.93 -5.73
N CYS A 137 1.24 -5.40 -4.94
CA CYS A 137 1.68 -6.80 -4.91
C CYS A 137 2.02 -7.35 -3.52
N ASP A 138 2.25 -8.67 -3.44
CA ASP A 138 2.60 -9.38 -2.20
C ASP A 138 4.12 -9.52 -1.99
N ALA A 139 4.93 -9.20 -3.01
CA ALA A 139 6.39 -9.27 -2.92
C ALA A 139 6.98 -8.18 -2.02
N ASP A 140 7.99 -8.54 -1.22
CA ASP A 140 8.73 -7.60 -0.36
C ASP A 140 10.11 -7.28 -0.95
N PHE A 141 10.40 -5.99 -1.05
CA PHE A 141 11.66 -5.44 -1.58
C PHE A 141 12.41 -4.62 -0.52
N SER A 142 12.14 -4.87 0.77
CA SER A 142 12.74 -4.13 1.88
C SER A 142 14.28 -4.21 1.93
N GLN A 143 14.87 -5.27 1.38
CA GLN A 143 16.32 -5.45 1.34
C GLN A 143 16.99 -4.63 0.23
N GLU A 144 16.41 -4.60 -0.97
CA GLU A 144 16.97 -3.84 -2.10
C GLU A 144 16.54 -2.37 -2.10
N GLY A 145 15.40 -2.06 -1.49
CA GLY A 145 14.69 -0.80 -1.61
C GLY A 145 13.69 -0.82 -2.77
N TYR A 146 12.46 -0.39 -2.50
CA TYR A 146 11.35 -0.29 -3.44
C TYR A 146 11.66 0.67 -4.59
N ARG A 147 12.29 1.83 -4.32
CA ARG A 147 12.69 2.75 -5.40
C ARG A 147 13.76 2.16 -6.32
N ALA A 148 14.75 1.52 -5.72
CA ALA A 148 15.83 0.86 -6.46
C ALA A 148 15.26 -0.30 -7.29
N TRP A 149 14.35 -1.08 -6.73
CA TRP A 149 13.68 -2.17 -7.42
C TRP A 149 12.82 -1.67 -8.60
N LEU A 150 12.04 -0.60 -8.43
CA LEU A 150 11.30 0.01 -9.55
C LEU A 150 12.22 0.55 -10.64
N THR A 151 13.36 1.14 -10.27
CA THR A 151 14.36 1.62 -11.22
C THR A 151 14.98 0.47 -12.00
N TRP A 152 15.29 -0.63 -11.31
CA TRP A 152 15.73 -1.87 -11.95
C TRP A 152 14.68 -2.42 -12.92
N LEU A 153 13.41 -2.47 -12.51
CA LEU A 153 12.31 -2.95 -13.35
C LEU A 153 12.13 -2.09 -14.61
N LEU A 154 12.21 -0.76 -14.48
CA LEU A 154 12.27 0.17 -15.62
C LEU A 154 13.43 -0.15 -16.56
N GLY A 155 14.60 -0.45 -16.01
CA GLY A 155 15.77 -0.89 -16.79
C GLY A 155 15.51 -2.18 -17.56
N ARG A 156 14.73 -3.12 -16.99
CA ARG A 156 14.36 -4.37 -17.67
C ARG A 156 13.45 -4.09 -18.87
N PHE A 157 12.42 -3.26 -18.74
CA PHE A 157 11.57 -2.91 -19.87
C PHE A 157 12.31 -2.19 -21.00
N ASN A 158 13.36 -1.40 -20.70
CA ASN A 158 14.21 -0.77 -21.71
C ASN A 158 15.09 -1.76 -22.48
N ALA A 159 15.33 -2.96 -21.93
CA ALA A 159 16.20 -3.96 -22.52
C ALA A 159 15.45 -4.97 -23.43
N TYR A 160 14.12 -4.89 -23.49
CA TYR A 160 13.23 -5.72 -24.32
C TYR A 160 12.72 -4.95 -25.54
#